data_AF-L7U0V9-F1
#
_entry.id   AF-L7U0V9-F1
#
_cell.length_a   1.000
_cell.length_b   1.000
_cell.length_c   1.000
_cell.angle_alpha   90.00
_cell.angle_beta   90.00
_cell.angle_gamma   90.00
#
_symmetry.space_group_name_H-M   'P 1'
#
loop_
_entity.id
_entity.type
_entity.pdbx_description
1 polymer ?
#
loop_
_entity_poly.entity_id
_entity_poly.type
_entity_poly.pdbx_seq_one_letter_code
_entity_poly.pdbx_strand_id
1 'polypeptide(L)'
;MRDRIQAVLRRLAQAPELEARWLHTLSLMEFIGARKISRTVADRHPSLAVLEHLTDETRHAFAFKRLSAEVAGGEITTFLCPEAAGRYFQALDHELAAWATSYTGTADVYLHYLLTTTAIERRAMVLYPLYKAASRNPSVREELGRVVTEEQNHRRSIEDACVAKLSAVGASLDDALALEERLFGAFISELEPVVERELAALPVLLASSESAAHAATTSASAK
;
A
#
# COMPACT_ATOMS: atom_id res chain seq x y z
N MET A 1 5.15 8.22 13.27
CA MET A 1 4.32 7.68 12.17
C MET A 1 4.14 6.18 12.23
N ARG A 2 5.21 5.39 12.37
CA ARG A 2 5.15 3.92 12.42
C ARG A 2 4.05 3.35 13.33
N ASP A 3 3.91 3.88 14.55
CA ASP A 3 2.89 3.41 15.51
C ASP A 3 1.46 3.68 15.04
N ARG A 4 1.22 4.81 14.36
CA ARG A 4 -0.08 5.15 13.75
C ARG A 4 -0.42 4.17 12.65
N ILE A 5 0.54 3.88 11.76
CA ILE A 5 0.40 2.86 10.69
C ILE A 5 0.06 1.51 11.31
N GLN A 6 0.82 1.08 12.31
CA GLN A 6 0.60 -0.19 12.98
C GLN A 6 -0.78 -0.25 13.64
N ALA A 7 -1.22 0.83 14.27
CA ALA A 7 -2.53 0.90 14.91
C ALA A 7 -3.67 0.77 13.88
N VAL A 8 -3.65 1.56 12.80
CA VAL A 8 -4.72 1.52 11.78
C VAL A 8 -4.76 0.18 11.05
N LEU A 9 -3.61 -0.41 10.73
CA LEU A 9 -3.53 -1.73 10.10
C LEU A 9 -4.09 -2.84 11.00
N ARG A 10 -3.76 -2.79 12.30
CA ARG A 10 -4.33 -3.74 13.29
C ARG A 10 -5.82 -3.60 13.45
N ARG A 11 -6.37 -2.41 13.24
CA ARG A 11 -7.81 -2.14 13.31
C ARG A 11 -8.51 -2.68 12.07
N LEU A 12 -8.07 -2.30 10.88
CA LEU A 12 -8.72 -2.76 9.63
C LEU A 12 -8.61 -4.29 9.44
N ALA A 13 -7.54 -4.93 9.90
CA ALA A 13 -7.34 -6.38 9.78
C ALA A 13 -8.20 -7.22 10.75
N GLN A 14 -9.02 -6.58 11.59
CA GLN A 14 -9.96 -7.29 12.48
C GLN A 14 -11.23 -7.75 11.76
N ALA A 15 -11.57 -7.15 10.62
CA ALA A 15 -12.77 -7.45 9.86
C ALA A 15 -12.42 -7.78 8.39
N PRO A 16 -12.79 -8.97 7.89
CA PRO A 16 -12.52 -9.36 6.51
C PRO A 16 -13.02 -8.36 5.47
N GLU A 17 -14.18 -7.74 5.71
CA GLU A 17 -14.78 -6.75 4.80
C GLU A 17 -13.95 -5.47 4.69
N LEU A 18 -13.25 -5.09 5.76
CA LEU A 18 -12.32 -3.96 5.74
C LEU A 18 -10.98 -4.34 5.14
N GLU A 19 -10.46 -5.52 5.49
CA GLU A 19 -9.22 -6.05 4.93
C GLU A 19 -9.32 -6.20 3.40
N ALA A 20 -10.45 -6.70 2.89
CA ALA A 20 -10.69 -6.81 1.45
C ALA A 20 -10.69 -5.45 0.74
N ARG A 21 -11.34 -4.43 1.31
CA ARG A 21 -11.35 -3.05 0.76
C ARG A 21 -9.97 -2.39 0.84
N TRP A 22 -9.21 -2.68 1.90
CA TRP A 22 -7.84 -2.24 2.03
C TRP A 22 -6.92 -2.88 0.98
N LEU A 23 -7.01 -4.19 0.76
CA LEU A 23 -6.30 -4.89 -0.32
C LEU A 23 -6.67 -4.32 -1.69
N HIS A 24 -7.94 -3.98 -1.91
CA HIS A 24 -8.36 -3.32 -3.15
C HIS A 24 -7.73 -1.93 -3.32
N THR A 25 -7.52 -1.22 -2.21
CA THR A 25 -6.84 0.09 -2.19
C THR A 25 -5.35 -0.06 -2.45
N LEU A 26 -4.69 -1.05 -1.86
CA LEU A 26 -3.30 -1.38 -2.18
C LEU A 26 -3.14 -1.75 -3.65
N SER A 27 -4.05 -2.57 -4.19
CA SER A 27 -4.09 -2.89 -5.62
C SER A 27 -4.16 -1.62 -6.49
N LEU A 28 -5.01 -0.66 -6.13
CA LEU A 28 -5.08 0.63 -6.81
C LEU A 28 -3.77 1.42 -6.70
N MET A 29 -3.12 1.41 -5.53
CA MET A 29 -1.86 2.12 -5.30
C MET A 29 -0.73 1.56 -6.16
N GLU A 30 -0.54 0.23 -6.19
CA GLU A 30 0.45 -0.41 -7.06
C GLU A 30 0.15 -0.17 -8.54
N PHE A 31 -1.14 -0.20 -8.92
CA PHE A 31 -1.54 0.10 -10.30
C PHE A 31 -1.23 1.57 -10.69
N ILE A 32 -1.41 2.52 -9.75
CA ILE A 32 -1.00 3.91 -9.95
C ILE A 32 0.53 3.99 -10.12
N GLY A 33 1.30 3.25 -9.33
CA GLY A 33 2.75 3.09 -9.47
C GLY A 33 3.14 2.62 -10.87
N ALA A 34 2.63 1.46 -11.29
CA ALA A 34 2.82 0.90 -12.62
C ALA A 34 2.49 1.91 -13.74
N ARG A 35 1.36 2.63 -13.63
CA ARG A 35 0.97 3.65 -14.63
C ARG A 35 1.97 4.81 -14.70
N LYS A 36 2.54 5.24 -13.58
CA LYS A 36 3.56 6.31 -13.53
C LYS A 36 4.87 5.86 -14.15
N ILE A 37 5.31 4.63 -13.86
CA ILE A 37 6.49 4.04 -14.52
C ILE A 37 6.25 3.96 -16.03
N SER A 38 5.09 3.44 -16.45
CA SER A 38 4.70 3.38 -17.88
C SER A 38 4.74 4.75 -18.57
N ARG A 39 4.31 5.82 -17.88
CA ARG A 39 4.35 7.19 -18.43
C ARG A 39 5.78 7.74 -18.55
N THR A 40 6.66 7.38 -17.62
CA THR A 40 8.10 7.75 -17.66
C THR A 40 8.79 7.18 -18.91
N VAL A 41 8.32 6.03 -19.38
CA VAL A 41 8.92 5.30 -20.51
C VAL A 41 8.24 5.57 -21.85
N ALA A 42 7.25 6.46 -21.89
CA ALA A 42 6.49 6.76 -23.11
C ALA A 42 7.29 7.57 -24.14
N ASP A 43 8.28 8.35 -23.70
CA ASP A 43 9.06 9.23 -24.58
C ASP A 43 10.30 8.56 -25.20
N ARG A 44 10.80 7.47 -24.58
CA ARG A 44 11.96 6.68 -25.05
C ARG A 44 11.83 5.24 -24.55
N HIS A 45 12.30 4.28 -25.36
CA HIS A 45 12.29 2.88 -24.93
C HIS A 45 13.07 2.72 -23.61
N PRO A 46 12.47 2.11 -22.58
CA PRO A 46 13.09 1.96 -21.28
C PRO A 46 14.27 0.98 -21.28
N SER A 47 15.10 1.09 -20.25
CA SER A 47 16.05 0.03 -19.90
C SER A 47 15.32 -1.24 -19.44
N LEU A 48 15.99 -2.39 -19.55
CA LEU A 48 15.47 -3.66 -19.06
C LEU A 48 15.01 -3.59 -17.60
N ALA A 49 15.83 -3.00 -16.70
CA ALA A 49 15.51 -2.88 -15.29
C ALA A 49 14.20 -2.11 -15.01
N VAL A 50 13.89 -1.09 -15.81
CA VAL A 50 12.63 -0.33 -15.68
C VAL A 50 11.43 -1.15 -16.18
N LEU A 51 11.60 -1.98 -17.21
CA LEU A 51 10.55 -2.89 -17.69
C LEU A 51 10.28 -4.05 -16.72
N GLU A 52 11.34 -4.61 -16.13
CA GLU A 52 11.22 -5.61 -15.07
C GLU A 52 10.42 -5.02 -13.91
N HIS A 53 10.82 -3.84 -13.44
CA HIS A 53 10.09 -3.15 -12.38
C HIS A 53 8.61 -2.89 -12.75
N LEU A 54 8.33 -2.35 -13.95
CA LEU A 54 6.94 -2.16 -14.40
C LEU A 54 6.12 -3.47 -14.39
N THR A 55 6.75 -4.58 -14.75
CA THR A 55 6.12 -5.90 -14.74
C THR A 55 5.77 -6.34 -13.33
N ASP A 56 6.68 -6.12 -12.38
CA ASP A 56 6.47 -6.47 -10.97
C ASP A 56 5.37 -5.63 -10.33
N GLU A 57 5.36 -4.30 -10.52
CA GLU A 57 4.29 -3.43 -10.01
C GLU A 57 2.91 -3.84 -10.53
N THR A 58 2.84 -4.22 -11.80
CA THR A 58 1.59 -4.73 -12.40
C THR A 58 1.15 -6.05 -11.75
N ARG A 59 2.12 -6.94 -11.45
CA ARG A 59 1.87 -8.21 -10.77
C ARG A 59 1.43 -7.99 -9.32
N HIS A 60 2.02 -7.04 -8.60
CA HIS A 60 1.61 -6.69 -7.24
C HIS A 60 0.18 -6.15 -7.21
N ALA A 61 -0.15 -5.24 -8.14
CA ALA A 61 -1.51 -4.74 -8.29
C ALA A 61 -2.52 -5.87 -8.50
N PHE A 62 -2.20 -6.82 -9.39
CA PHE A 62 -3.02 -8.00 -9.63
C PHE A 62 -3.13 -8.90 -8.39
N ALA A 63 -2.02 -9.16 -7.70
CA ALA A 63 -1.98 -10.01 -6.52
C ALA A 63 -2.87 -9.45 -5.39
N PHE A 64 -2.80 -8.15 -5.12
CA PHE A 64 -3.68 -7.52 -4.13
C PHE A 64 -5.15 -7.50 -4.55
N LYS A 65 -5.46 -7.32 -5.85
CA LYS A 65 -6.85 -7.45 -6.35
C LYS A 65 -7.39 -8.86 -6.16
N ARG A 66 -6.57 -9.88 -6.48
CA ARG A 66 -6.91 -11.30 -6.28
C ARG A 66 -7.17 -11.61 -4.81
N LEU A 67 -6.29 -11.16 -3.91
CA LEU A 67 -6.46 -11.33 -2.47
C LEU A 67 -7.67 -10.60 -1.92
N SER A 68 -7.95 -9.39 -2.42
CA SER A 68 -9.18 -8.65 -2.09
C SER A 68 -10.41 -9.49 -2.39
N ALA A 69 -10.47 -10.09 -3.59
CA ALA A 69 -11.57 -10.96 -3.97
C ALA A 69 -11.64 -12.26 -3.14
N GLU A 70 -10.48 -12.86 -2.84
CA GLU A 70 -10.38 -14.06 -2.00
C GLU A 70 -10.93 -13.80 -0.59
N VAL A 71 -10.51 -12.70 0.05
CA VAL A 71 -10.95 -12.32 1.40
C VAL A 71 -12.44 -11.96 1.43
N ALA A 72 -12.96 -11.33 0.38
CA ALA A 72 -14.37 -10.97 0.27
C ALA A 72 -15.28 -12.13 -0.19
N GLY A 73 -14.72 -13.26 -0.64
CA GLY A 73 -15.48 -14.35 -1.26
C GLY A 73 -16.02 -14.03 -2.66
N GLY A 74 -15.49 -13.01 -3.34
CA GLY A 74 -15.90 -12.56 -4.66
C GLY A 74 -15.33 -11.19 -5.01
N GLU A 75 -15.42 -10.79 -6.28
CA GLU A 75 -14.91 -9.49 -6.70
C GLU A 75 -15.72 -8.33 -6.08
N ILE A 76 -15.01 -7.36 -5.49
CA ILE A 76 -15.60 -6.15 -4.93
C ILE A 76 -15.23 -4.92 -5.77
N THR A 77 -16.09 -3.90 -5.71
CA THR A 77 -15.92 -2.59 -6.35
C THR A 77 -15.60 -1.48 -5.36
N THR A 78 -15.71 -1.75 -4.05
CA THR A 78 -15.49 -0.77 -2.99
C THR A 78 -14.03 -0.75 -2.54
N PHE A 79 -13.60 0.41 -2.07
CA PHE A 79 -12.24 0.69 -1.61
C PHE A 79 -12.28 1.34 -0.23
N LEU A 80 -11.11 1.47 0.38
CA LEU A 80 -10.92 2.21 1.62
C LEU A 80 -10.10 3.47 1.32
N CYS A 81 -10.76 4.64 1.35
CA CYS A 81 -10.13 5.94 1.07
C CYS A 81 -9.41 6.05 -0.31
N PRO A 82 -10.02 5.61 -1.43
CA PRO A 82 -9.34 5.60 -2.73
C PRO A 82 -8.96 7.01 -3.21
N GLU A 83 -9.77 8.03 -2.92
CA GLU A 83 -9.46 9.42 -3.30
C GLU A 83 -8.25 9.96 -2.53
N ALA A 84 -8.13 9.63 -1.24
CA ALA A 84 -6.99 10.05 -0.42
C ALA A 84 -5.70 9.34 -0.84
N ALA A 85 -5.78 8.03 -1.14
CA ALA A 85 -4.66 7.27 -1.70
C ALA A 85 -4.21 7.83 -3.06
N GLY A 86 -5.17 8.17 -3.94
CA GLY A 86 -4.90 8.80 -5.22
C GLY A 86 -4.25 10.19 -5.08
N ARG A 87 -4.77 11.03 -4.17
CA ARG A 87 -4.18 12.35 -3.86
C ARG A 87 -2.76 12.22 -3.34
N TYR A 88 -2.48 11.26 -2.46
CA TYR A 88 -1.13 11.00 -1.97
C TYR A 88 -0.13 10.78 -3.12
N PHE A 89 -0.41 9.86 -4.05
CA PHE A 89 0.46 9.58 -5.19
C PHE A 89 0.56 10.75 -6.19
N GLN A 90 -0.51 11.52 -6.38
CA GLN A 90 -0.51 12.67 -7.29
C GLN A 90 0.30 13.83 -6.72
N ALA A 91 0.10 14.15 -5.44
CA ALA A 91 0.86 15.19 -4.75
C ALA A 91 2.34 14.83 -4.69
N LEU A 92 2.68 13.57 -4.34
CA LEU A 92 4.07 13.14 -4.25
C LEU A 92 4.81 13.30 -5.58
N ASP A 93 4.21 12.84 -6.68
CA ASP A 93 4.75 12.98 -8.04
C ASP A 93 4.96 14.44 -8.44
N HIS A 94 3.97 15.29 -8.18
CA HIS A 94 4.08 16.71 -8.53
C HIS A 94 5.13 17.44 -7.70
N GLU A 95 5.12 17.24 -6.39
CA GLU A 95 6.02 17.92 -5.46
C GLU A 95 7.46 17.45 -5.62
N LEU A 96 7.72 16.15 -5.81
CA LEU A 96 9.07 15.64 -6.06
C LEU A 96 9.60 16.09 -7.42
N ALA A 97 8.77 16.17 -8.46
CA ALA A 97 9.18 16.71 -9.75
C ALA A 97 9.57 18.19 -9.66
N ALA A 98 8.77 19.00 -8.96
CA ALA A 98 9.06 20.42 -8.74
C ALA A 98 10.33 20.61 -7.90
N TRP A 99 10.47 19.84 -6.82
CA TRP A 99 11.66 19.84 -5.96
C TRP A 99 12.92 19.45 -6.75
N ALA A 100 12.89 18.35 -7.51
CA ALA A 100 14.03 17.91 -8.32
C ALA A 100 14.43 18.97 -9.36
N THR A 101 13.44 19.58 -10.03
CA THR A 101 13.66 20.64 -11.03
C THR A 101 14.32 21.86 -10.43
N SER A 102 14.07 22.18 -9.15
CA SER A 102 14.71 23.31 -8.46
C SER A 102 16.23 23.12 -8.28
N TYR A 103 16.71 21.88 -8.22
CA TYR A 103 18.13 21.55 -8.15
C TYR A 103 18.78 21.39 -9.52
N THR A 104 18.09 20.77 -10.47
CA THR A 104 18.63 20.49 -11.82
C THR A 104 18.50 21.68 -12.78
N GLY A 105 17.60 22.63 -12.48
CA GLY A 105 17.24 23.76 -13.36
C GLY A 105 16.37 23.38 -14.56
N THR A 106 16.08 22.08 -14.77
CA THR A 106 15.25 21.56 -15.87
C THR A 106 14.59 20.24 -15.48
N ALA A 107 13.49 19.89 -16.14
CA ALA A 107 12.81 18.63 -15.88
C ALA A 107 13.71 17.43 -16.26
N ASP A 108 14.04 16.58 -15.28
CA ASP A 108 14.71 15.29 -15.48
C ASP A 108 13.72 14.16 -15.18
N VAL A 109 13.15 13.59 -16.25
CA VAL A 109 12.14 12.52 -16.17
C VAL A 109 12.69 11.28 -15.48
N TYR A 110 13.98 10.95 -15.68
CA TYR A 110 14.58 9.77 -15.07
C TYR A 110 14.87 9.99 -13.59
N LEU A 111 15.37 11.17 -13.20
CA LEU A 111 15.52 11.51 -11.79
C LEU A 111 14.16 11.52 -11.07
N HIS A 112 13.11 12.05 -11.71
CA HIS A 112 11.77 12.04 -11.15
C HIS A 112 11.27 10.60 -10.90
N TYR A 113 11.45 9.69 -11.86
CA TYR A 113 11.17 8.27 -11.66
C TYR A 113 11.92 7.69 -10.46
N LEU A 114 13.25 7.86 -10.42
CA LEU A 114 14.08 7.34 -9.34
C LEU A 114 13.63 7.87 -7.96
N LEU A 115 13.32 9.16 -7.87
CA LEU A 115 12.88 9.81 -6.63
C LEU A 115 11.53 9.29 -6.14
N THR A 116 10.52 9.35 -7.01
CA THR A 116 9.15 8.93 -6.65
C THR A 116 9.13 7.47 -6.28
N THR A 117 9.82 6.62 -7.04
CA THR A 117 9.97 5.21 -6.72
C THR A 117 10.68 5.01 -5.38
N THR A 118 11.85 5.63 -5.17
CA THR A 118 12.60 5.49 -3.90
C THR A 118 11.74 5.86 -2.69
N ALA A 119 10.96 6.93 -2.78
CA ALA A 119 10.07 7.38 -1.72
C ALA A 119 8.94 6.37 -1.45
N ILE A 120 8.25 5.89 -2.50
CA ILE A 120 7.18 4.90 -2.39
C ILE A 120 7.70 3.56 -1.84
N GLU A 121 8.81 3.03 -2.37
CA GLU A 121 9.34 1.74 -1.95
C GLU A 121 9.85 1.79 -0.50
N ARG A 122 10.46 2.90 -0.06
CA ARG A 122 10.80 3.09 1.37
C ARG A 122 9.57 3.06 2.26
N ARG A 123 8.43 3.62 1.81
CA ARG A 123 7.16 3.51 2.51
C ARG A 123 6.64 2.07 2.52
N ALA A 124 6.69 1.37 1.40
CA ALA A 124 6.30 -0.03 1.27
C ALA A 124 7.08 -0.94 2.25
N MET A 125 8.39 -0.70 2.39
CA MET A 125 9.26 -1.39 3.35
C MET A 125 8.89 -1.16 4.83
N VAL A 126 8.06 -0.16 5.14
CA VAL A 126 7.47 0.02 6.47
C VAL A 126 6.05 -0.54 6.53
N LEU A 127 5.23 -0.23 5.52
CA LEU A 127 3.80 -0.55 5.49
C LEU A 127 3.57 -2.06 5.40
N TYR A 128 4.23 -2.75 4.47
CA TYR A 128 3.97 -4.18 4.20
C TYR A 128 4.41 -5.11 5.32
N PRO A 129 5.58 -4.91 5.97
CA PRO A 129 5.92 -5.71 7.15
C PRO A 129 4.95 -5.51 8.32
N LEU A 130 4.49 -4.28 8.55
CA LEU A 130 3.47 -4.00 9.57
C LEU A 130 2.13 -4.64 9.22
N TYR A 131 1.74 -4.60 7.95
CA TYR A 131 0.49 -5.19 7.50
C TYR A 131 0.53 -6.72 7.58
N LYS A 132 1.64 -7.34 7.19
CA LYS A 132 1.88 -8.78 7.34
C LYS A 132 1.78 -9.23 8.81
N ALA A 133 2.21 -8.38 9.74
CA ALA A 133 2.09 -8.65 11.17
C ALA A 133 0.67 -8.44 11.71
N ALA A 134 -0.15 -7.61 11.06
CA ALA A 134 -1.52 -7.31 11.46
C ALA A 134 -2.54 -8.32 10.89
N SER A 135 -2.36 -8.74 9.63
CA SER A 135 -3.26 -9.67 8.95
C SER A 135 -3.28 -11.04 9.61
N ARG A 136 -4.47 -11.66 9.69
CA ARG A 136 -4.65 -13.05 10.12
C ARG A 136 -4.81 -14.01 8.94
N ASN A 137 -5.00 -13.49 7.72
CA ASN A 137 -5.19 -14.30 6.53
C ASN A 137 -3.83 -14.87 6.03
N PRO A 138 -3.65 -16.21 5.95
CA PRO A 138 -2.39 -16.80 5.54
C PRO A 138 -1.93 -16.38 4.14
N SER A 139 -2.84 -16.35 3.16
CA SER A 139 -2.56 -15.96 1.78
C SER A 139 -2.06 -14.50 1.69
N VAL A 140 -2.69 -13.60 2.44
CA VAL A 140 -2.28 -12.19 2.52
C VAL A 140 -0.87 -12.07 3.12
N ARG A 141 -0.60 -12.78 4.22
CA ARG A 141 0.73 -12.75 4.88
C ARG A 141 1.84 -13.33 4.01
N GLU A 142 1.53 -14.38 3.26
CA GLU A 142 2.47 -14.99 2.33
C GLU A 142 2.81 -14.03 1.18
N GLU A 143 1.79 -13.47 0.52
CA GLU A 143 1.97 -12.54 -0.59
C GLU A 143 2.75 -11.29 -0.14
N LEU A 144 2.40 -10.69 1.00
CA LEU A 144 3.16 -9.57 1.56
C LEU A 144 4.63 -9.93 1.83
N GLY A 145 4.92 -11.20 2.15
CA GLY A 145 6.29 -11.67 2.29
C GLY A 145 7.06 -11.69 0.97
N ARG A 146 6.40 -12.08 -0.12
CA ARG A 146 6.97 -12.09 -1.48
C ARG A 146 7.19 -10.67 -1.97
N VAL A 147 6.15 -9.83 -1.91
CA VAL A 147 6.21 -8.41 -2.29
C VAL A 147 7.35 -7.71 -1.56
N VAL A 148 7.45 -7.83 -0.22
CA VAL A 148 8.56 -7.22 0.54
C VAL A 148 9.94 -7.66 0.04
N THR A 149 10.10 -8.92 -0.36
CA THR A 149 11.39 -9.42 -0.87
C THR A 149 11.72 -8.80 -2.22
N GLU A 150 10.72 -8.64 -3.08
CA GLU A 150 10.83 -8.05 -4.42
C GLU A 150 11.14 -6.55 -4.32
N GLU A 151 10.38 -5.80 -3.52
CA GLU A 151 10.62 -4.38 -3.19
C GLU A 151 12.04 -4.12 -2.70
N GLN A 152 12.56 -5.00 -1.84
CA GLN A 152 13.89 -4.84 -1.26
C GLN A 152 15.02 -5.01 -2.30
N ASN A 153 14.74 -5.68 -3.43
CA ASN A 153 15.67 -5.85 -4.54
C ASN A 153 15.63 -4.66 -5.49
N HIS A 154 14.44 -4.15 -5.84
CA HIS A 154 14.28 -2.93 -6.66
C HIS A 154 14.93 -1.74 -5.98
N ARG A 155 14.62 -1.55 -4.69
CA ARG A 155 15.04 -0.37 -3.94
C ARG A 155 16.53 -0.17 -3.93
N ARG A 156 17.33 -1.23 -3.79
CA ARG A 156 18.79 -1.09 -3.71
C ARG A 156 19.36 -0.45 -4.96
N SER A 157 19.01 -0.95 -6.15
CA SER A 157 19.55 -0.43 -7.40
C SER A 157 18.99 0.96 -7.74
N ILE A 158 17.69 1.18 -7.49
CA ILE A 158 17.01 2.44 -7.80
C ILE A 158 17.45 3.56 -6.85
N GLU A 159 17.53 3.27 -5.55
CA GLU A 159 17.96 4.24 -4.54
C GLU A 159 19.43 4.64 -4.74
N ASP A 160 20.32 3.69 -5.04
CA ASP A 160 21.73 3.99 -5.33
C ASP A 160 21.86 4.94 -6.54
N ALA A 161 21.10 4.67 -7.62
CA ALA A 161 21.06 5.55 -8.79
C ALA A 161 20.46 6.93 -8.46
N CYS A 162 19.44 6.98 -7.60
CA CYS A 162 18.82 8.21 -7.13
C CYS A 162 19.83 9.07 -6.37
N VAL A 163 20.49 8.49 -5.36
CA VAL A 163 21.48 9.17 -4.52
C VAL A 163 22.65 9.69 -5.36
N ALA A 164 23.14 8.91 -6.32
CA ALA A 164 24.21 9.33 -7.22
C ALA A 164 23.82 10.58 -8.03
N LYS A 165 22.61 10.61 -8.59
CA LYS A 165 22.11 11.78 -9.33
C LYS A 165 21.87 13.00 -8.46
N LEU A 166 21.29 12.83 -7.28
CA LEU A 166 21.06 13.93 -6.34
C LEU A 166 22.37 14.55 -5.87
N SER A 167 23.35 13.71 -5.53
CA SER A 167 24.68 14.17 -5.09
C SER A 167 25.38 15.01 -6.17
N ALA A 168 25.20 14.66 -7.44
CA ALA A 168 25.76 15.41 -8.56
C ALA A 168 25.21 16.84 -8.70
N VAL A 169 24.03 17.12 -8.12
CA VAL A 169 23.40 18.45 -8.10
C VAL A 169 23.36 19.07 -6.69
N GLY A 170 24.11 18.51 -5.74
CA GLY A 170 24.19 19.02 -4.37
C GLY A 170 22.93 18.80 -3.53
N ALA A 171 22.05 17.88 -3.94
CA ALA A 171 20.84 17.49 -3.23
C ALA A 171 21.03 16.18 -2.46
N SER A 172 20.15 15.91 -1.50
CA SER A 172 20.06 14.65 -0.76
C SER A 172 18.62 14.12 -0.72
N LEU A 173 18.45 12.85 -0.38
CA LEU A 173 17.13 12.23 -0.25
C LEU A 173 16.30 12.80 0.92
N ASP A 174 16.92 13.39 1.92
CA ASP A 174 16.25 13.77 3.17
C ASP A 174 15.03 14.67 2.97
N ASP A 175 15.15 15.70 2.14
CA ASP A 175 14.03 16.61 1.82
C ASP A 175 12.91 15.89 1.06
N ALA A 176 13.26 15.04 0.09
CA ALA A 176 12.31 14.24 -0.68
C ALA A 176 11.52 13.29 0.22
N LEU A 177 12.18 12.69 1.21
CA LEU A 177 11.54 11.79 2.17
C LEU A 177 10.70 12.56 3.20
N ALA A 178 11.08 13.78 3.56
CA ALA A 178 10.25 14.64 4.39
C ALA A 178 8.95 15.04 3.68
N LEU A 179 8.99 15.26 2.35
CA LEU A 179 7.80 15.48 1.53
C LEU A 179 6.89 14.23 1.53
N GLU A 180 7.47 13.05 1.31
CA GLU A 180 6.72 11.78 1.38
C GLU A 180 6.07 11.57 2.74
N GLU A 181 6.82 11.73 3.83
CA GLU A 181 6.35 11.49 5.19
C GLU A 181 5.16 12.42 5.54
N ARG A 182 5.22 13.69 5.11
CA ARG A 182 4.11 14.64 5.27
C ARG A 182 2.87 14.21 4.49
N LEU A 183 3.03 13.85 3.22
CA LEU A 183 1.92 13.49 2.34
C LEU A 183 1.28 12.16 2.75
N PHE A 184 2.09 11.17 3.11
CA PHE A 184 1.61 9.90 3.65
C PHE A 184 0.93 10.10 5.01
N GLY A 185 1.46 11.01 5.84
CA GLY A 185 0.82 11.40 7.09
C GLY A 185 -0.57 12.01 6.91
N ALA A 186 -0.78 12.80 5.86
CA ALA A 186 -2.10 13.32 5.51
C ALA A 186 -3.04 12.18 5.11
N PHE A 187 -2.58 11.24 4.28
CA PHE A 187 -3.35 10.04 3.92
C PHE A 187 -3.76 9.21 5.14
N ILE A 188 -2.83 8.91 6.06
CA ILE A 188 -3.13 8.17 7.29
C ILE A 188 -4.14 8.91 8.15
N SER A 189 -4.06 10.24 8.23
CA SER A 189 -5.00 11.06 9.02
C SER A 189 -6.43 11.02 8.48
N GLU A 190 -6.62 10.73 7.19
CA GLU A 190 -7.95 10.48 6.61
C GLU A 190 -8.39 9.03 6.76
N LEU A 191 -7.45 8.08 6.68
CA LEU A 191 -7.72 6.65 6.80
C LEU A 191 -8.18 6.25 8.21
N GLU A 192 -7.52 6.77 9.24
CA GLU A 192 -7.79 6.47 10.66
C GLU A 192 -9.29 6.64 11.04
N PRO A 193 -9.92 7.82 10.87
CA PRO A 193 -11.33 8.00 11.25
C PRO A 193 -12.29 7.21 10.37
N VAL A 194 -11.92 6.92 9.11
CA VAL A 194 -12.73 6.06 8.24
C VAL A 194 -12.73 4.63 8.79
N VAL A 195 -11.57 4.06 9.11
CA VAL A 195 -11.46 2.71 9.68
C VAL A 195 -12.26 2.59 10.98
N GLU A 196 -12.12 3.55 11.90
CA GLU A 196 -12.86 3.54 13.17
C GLU A 196 -14.37 3.61 12.95
N ARG A 197 -14.84 4.48 12.05
CA ARG A 197 -16.27 4.59 11.72
C ARG A 197 -16.82 3.32 11.10
N GLU A 198 -16.09 2.73 10.14
CA GLU A 198 -16.53 1.51 9.46
C GLU A 198 -16.55 0.32 10.43
N LEU A 199 -15.55 0.19 11.31
CA LEU A 199 -15.55 -0.84 12.36
C LEU A 199 -16.73 -0.69 13.32
N ALA A 200 -17.05 0.54 13.74
CA ALA A 200 -18.20 0.81 14.61
C ALA A 200 -19.55 0.55 13.92
N ALA A 201 -19.60 0.64 12.58
CA ALA A 201 -20.80 0.39 11.79
C ALA A 201 -20.98 -1.09 11.42
N LEU A 202 -19.94 -1.92 11.55
CA LEU A 202 -20.08 -3.36 11.35
C LEU A 202 -21.05 -3.92 12.39
N PRO A 203 -21.98 -4.80 12.00
CA PRO A 203 -22.79 -5.50 12.97
C PRO A 203 -21.85 -6.18 13.94
N VAL A 204 -22.02 -5.92 15.25
CA VAL A 204 -21.50 -6.85 16.25
C VAL A 204 -22.20 -8.16 15.93
N LEU A 205 -21.51 -9.05 15.22
CA LEU A 205 -21.90 -10.45 15.16
C LEU A 205 -21.87 -10.91 16.61
N LEU A 206 -23.03 -10.80 17.25
CA LEU A 206 -23.26 -11.21 18.61
C LEU A 206 -22.65 -12.60 18.74
N ALA A 207 -21.91 -12.79 19.82
CA ALA A 207 -21.64 -14.10 20.37
C ALA A 207 -22.98 -14.84 20.55
N SER A 208 -23.42 -15.55 19.52
CA SER A 208 -24.61 -16.39 19.53
C SER A 208 -24.28 -17.73 18.87
N SER A 209 -23.18 -18.33 19.31
CA SER A 209 -22.93 -19.78 19.14
C SER A 209 -22.98 -20.56 20.46
N GLU A 210 -23.24 -19.94 21.61
CA GLU A 210 -23.28 -20.67 22.90
C GLU A 210 -24.69 -20.96 23.46
N SER A 211 -25.77 -20.38 22.93
CA SER A 211 -27.12 -20.64 23.49
C SER A 211 -27.90 -21.77 22.79
N ALA A 212 -27.50 -22.23 21.61
CA ALA A 212 -28.26 -23.25 20.86
C ALA A 212 -27.86 -24.70 21.22
N ALA A 213 -26.71 -24.91 21.87
CA ALA A 213 -26.22 -26.25 22.23
C ALA A 213 -26.69 -26.76 23.60
N HIS A 214 -27.27 -25.91 24.46
CA HIS A 214 -27.67 -26.32 25.82
C HIS A 214 -29.16 -26.63 26.01
N ALA A 215 -30.00 -26.36 24.99
CA ALA A 215 -31.43 -26.68 25.04
C ALA A 215 -31.81 -28.03 24.39
N ALA A 216 -30.88 -28.68 23.69
CA ALA A 216 -31.14 -29.94 22.99
C ALA A 216 -30.71 -31.21 23.77
N THR A 217 -30.09 -31.07 24.96
CA THR A 217 -29.54 -32.21 25.71
C THR A 217 -30.34 -32.58 26.97
N THR A 218 -31.39 -31.82 27.34
CA THR A 218 -32.17 -32.08 28.57
C THR A 218 -33.53 -32.75 28.35
N SER A 219 -33.96 -33.04 27.12
CA SER A 219 -35.26 -33.70 26.86
C SER A 219 -35.21 -35.19 26.51
N ALA A 220 -34.05 -35.86 26.61
CA ALA A 220 -33.89 -37.28 26.23
C ALA A 220 -33.56 -38.22 27.40
N SER A 221 -33.81 -37.82 28.66
CA SER A 221 -33.65 -38.69 29.83
C SER A 221 -34.65 -38.38 30.93
N ALA A 222 -35.94 -38.63 30.66
CA ALA A 222 -36.91 -38.94 31.72
C ALA A 222 -38.18 -39.57 31.10
N LYS A 223 -38.31 -40.88 31.31
CA LYS A 223 -39.52 -41.73 31.22
C LYS A 223 -40.13 -42.00 29.85
#